data_AF-A0A4Q5ARF4-F1
#
_entry.id   AF-A0A4Q5ARF4-F1
#
_cell.length_a   1.000
_cell.length_b   1.000
_cell.length_c   1.000
_cell.angle_alpha   90.00
_cell.angle_beta   90.00
_cell.angle_gamma   90.00
#
_symmetry.space_group_name_H-M   'P 1'
#
loop_
_entity.id
_entity.type
_entity.pdbx_description
1 polymer ?
#
loop_
_entity_poly.entity_id
_entity_poly.type
_entity_poly.pdbx_seq_one_letter_code
_entity_poly.pdbx_strand_id
1 'polypeptide(L)'
;MATIHISLKKPTSGQPIPVDGKIRIQPIRRFIRGNSFVLPEPFEITLENGEANVTLIESEFFGAWAFTELPGTPQEYTRYVKVPTTAAGTTLEYTDLEDVNPNTLIPVALEHSQLLQVAVCADAQSALAYSTAHPDVVVIYDEEAAADANLVAAQAIAASQSAASQAANDTQLSAQLAAKSLESVQSVKAAMDELASTPPAVSGDVQSAGVADQTVGE
;
A
#
# COMPACT_ATOMS: atom_id res chain seq x y z
N MET A 1 -7.09 2.67 34.64
CA MET A 1 -8.21 3.45 35.20
C MET A 1 -7.69 4.83 35.55
N ALA A 2 -8.48 5.87 35.30
CA ALA A 2 -8.14 7.25 35.59
C ALA A 2 -8.99 7.78 36.76
N THR A 3 -8.42 8.64 37.60
CA THR A 3 -9.17 9.35 38.64
C THR A 3 -9.61 10.70 38.10
N ILE A 4 -10.89 11.00 38.22
CA ILE A 4 -11.48 12.27 37.79
C ILE A 4 -11.82 13.07 39.04
N HIS A 5 -11.27 14.27 39.14
CA HIS A 5 -11.64 15.26 40.13
C HIS A 5 -12.76 16.14 39.58
N ILE A 6 -13.87 16.24 40.31
CA ILE A 6 -15.06 16.99 39.92
C ILE A 6 -15.24 18.13 40.91
N SER A 7 -15.43 19.36 40.40
CA SER A 7 -15.82 20.52 41.20
C SER A 7 -17.01 21.22 40.53
N LEU A 8 -18.17 21.21 41.19
CA LEU A 8 -19.37 21.90 40.73
C LEU A 8 -19.72 23.07 41.65
N LYS A 9 -20.02 24.21 41.01
CA LYS A 9 -20.44 25.44 41.68
C LYS A 9 -21.69 25.98 41.01
N LYS A 10 -22.59 26.57 41.79
CA LYS A 10 -23.76 27.28 41.28
C LYS A 10 -23.51 28.78 41.29
N PRO A 11 -24.02 29.52 40.28
CA PRO A 11 -23.86 30.96 40.22
C PRO A 11 -24.61 31.62 41.40
N THR A 12 -24.04 32.72 41.89
CA THR A 12 -24.72 33.65 42.79
C THR A 12 -24.48 35.07 42.27
N SER A 13 -25.09 36.09 42.89
CA SER A 13 -24.77 37.49 42.56
C SER A 13 -23.34 37.90 42.94
N GLY A 14 -22.62 37.06 43.69
CA GLY A 14 -21.21 37.22 44.05
C GLY A 14 -20.37 36.05 43.56
N GLN A 15 -19.53 35.50 44.43
CA GLN A 15 -18.71 34.33 44.09
C GLN A 15 -19.58 33.07 43.90
N PRO A 16 -19.28 32.20 42.90
CA PRO A 16 -19.94 30.91 42.79
C PRO A 16 -19.76 30.10 44.07
N ILE A 17 -20.84 29.53 44.57
CA ILE A 17 -20.82 28.69 45.77
C ILE A 17 -20.86 27.22 45.39
N PRO A 18 -20.25 26.32 46.18
CA PRO A 18 -20.28 24.89 45.90
C PRO A 18 -21.70 24.31 45.82
N VAL A 19 -21.84 23.24 45.03
CA VAL A 19 -23.09 22.51 44.88
C VAL A 19 -23.10 21.29 45.80
N ASP A 20 -24.07 21.24 46.71
CA ASP A 20 -24.39 20.01 47.43
C ASP A 20 -25.35 19.20 46.56
N GLY A 21 -24.91 18.02 46.11
CA GLY A 21 -25.64 17.24 45.13
C GLY A 21 -24.98 15.91 44.81
N LYS A 22 -25.35 15.34 43.66
CA LYS A 22 -24.79 14.09 43.17
C LYS A 22 -24.36 14.20 41.71
N ILE A 23 -23.51 13.29 41.30
CA ILE A 23 -23.22 13.03 39.88
C ILE A 23 -23.62 11.59 39.59
N ARG A 24 -24.46 11.38 38.58
CA ARG A 24 -24.78 10.06 38.05
C ARG A 24 -23.89 9.78 36.84
N ILE A 25 -23.16 8.68 36.88
CA ILE A 25 -22.14 8.32 35.90
C ILE A 25 -22.53 6.99 35.25
N GLN A 26 -22.50 6.94 33.92
CA GLN A 26 -22.92 5.76 33.16
C GLN A 26 -22.12 5.63 31.86
N PRO A 27 -21.63 4.44 31.47
CA PRO A 27 -21.12 4.23 30.12
C PRO A 27 -22.27 4.42 29.11
N ILE A 28 -22.02 5.05 27.97
CA ILE A 28 -23.11 5.26 26.99
C ILE A 28 -23.52 3.99 26.23
N ARG A 29 -22.67 2.94 26.27
CA ARG A 29 -22.85 1.68 25.53
C ARG A 29 -22.31 0.52 26.35
N ARG A 30 -22.81 -0.69 26.06
CA ARG A 30 -22.18 -1.93 26.55
C ARG A 30 -20.79 -2.10 25.94
N PHE A 31 -19.90 -2.77 26.66
CA PHE A 31 -18.57 -3.08 26.15
C PHE A 31 -18.03 -4.40 26.68
N ILE A 32 -16.95 -4.88 26.08
CA ILE A 32 -16.29 -6.13 26.46
C ILE A 32 -15.07 -5.78 27.29
N ARG A 33 -14.91 -6.49 28.42
CA ARG A 33 -13.69 -6.43 29.24
C ARG A 33 -13.31 -7.85 29.66
N GLY A 34 -12.15 -8.32 29.21
CA GLY A 34 -11.80 -9.74 29.33
C GLY A 34 -12.84 -10.60 28.59
N ASN A 35 -13.47 -11.54 29.31
CA ASN A 35 -14.47 -12.47 28.76
C ASN A 35 -15.92 -12.10 29.12
N SER A 36 -16.15 -10.89 29.62
CA SER A 36 -17.48 -10.44 30.07
C SER A 36 -17.97 -9.22 29.31
N PHE A 37 -19.28 -9.15 29.10
CA PHE A 37 -19.96 -7.90 28.74
C PHE A 37 -20.21 -7.07 29.99
N VAL A 38 -19.86 -5.79 29.93
CA VAL A 38 -20.23 -4.79 30.93
C VAL A 38 -21.41 -4.01 30.38
N LEU A 39 -22.52 -4.00 31.13
CA LEU A 39 -23.73 -3.27 30.76
C LEU A 39 -23.63 -1.81 31.22
N PRO A 40 -24.29 -0.87 30.52
CA PRO A 40 -24.28 0.55 30.86
C PRO A 40 -25.20 0.84 32.05
N GLU A 41 -24.88 0.31 33.23
CA GLU A 41 -25.62 0.58 34.46
C GLU A 41 -25.08 1.85 35.14
N PRO A 42 -25.94 2.82 35.52
CA PRO A 42 -25.50 4.04 36.17
C PRO A 42 -25.14 3.78 37.64
N PHE A 43 -24.20 4.57 38.14
CA PHE A 43 -23.93 4.71 39.58
C PHE A 43 -23.83 6.19 39.97
N GLU A 44 -23.97 6.49 41.25
CA GLU A 44 -23.97 7.86 41.75
C GLU A 44 -22.83 8.09 42.75
N ILE A 45 -22.24 9.27 42.70
CA ILE A 45 -21.33 9.80 43.72
C ILE A 45 -21.94 11.07 44.32
N THR A 46 -21.71 11.30 45.60
CA THR A 46 -22.13 12.52 46.31
C THR A 46 -21.01 13.54 46.26
N LEU A 47 -21.38 14.81 46.08
CA LEU A 47 -20.44 15.94 46.19
C LEU A 47 -20.34 16.36 47.66
N GLU A 48 -19.13 16.51 48.15
CA GLU A 48 -18.83 17.10 49.46
C GLU A 48 -18.29 18.51 49.23
N ASN A 49 -19.04 19.53 49.63
CA ASN A 49 -18.68 20.93 49.37
C ASN A 49 -18.39 21.18 47.88
N GLY A 50 -19.25 20.67 46.99
CA GLY A 50 -19.10 20.78 45.54
C GLY A 50 -18.06 19.88 44.91
N GLU A 51 -17.33 19.07 45.68
CA GLU A 51 -16.20 18.30 45.17
C GLU A 51 -16.40 16.79 45.32
N ALA A 52 -15.87 16.02 44.37
CA ALA A 52 -15.77 14.56 44.47
C ALA A 52 -14.62 14.03 43.61
N ASN A 53 -14.14 12.83 43.96
CA ASN A 53 -13.22 12.06 43.13
C ASN A 53 -13.88 10.75 42.72
N VAL A 54 -13.70 10.34 41.47
CA VAL A 54 -14.20 9.06 40.96
C VAL A 54 -13.16 8.38 40.08
N THR A 55 -12.99 7.07 40.27
CA THR A 55 -12.07 6.29 39.44
C THR A 55 -12.86 5.55 38.37
N LEU A 56 -12.54 5.84 37.10
CA LEU A 56 -13.24 5.31 35.94
C LEU A 56 -12.34 4.47 35.05
N ILE A 57 -12.98 3.58 34.31
CA ILE A 57 -12.34 2.88 33.20
C ILE A 57 -12.20 3.88 32.05
N GLU A 58 -11.07 3.79 31.34
CA GLU A 58 -10.77 4.63 30.19
C GLU A 58 -11.70 4.30 29.02
N SER A 59 -12.13 5.34 28.31
CA SER A 59 -13.22 5.24 27.31
C SER A 59 -12.79 4.59 26.00
N GLU A 60 -11.52 4.24 25.83
CA GLU A 60 -10.97 3.61 24.62
C GLU A 60 -11.79 2.39 24.16
N PHE A 61 -12.37 1.64 25.11
CA PHE A 61 -13.10 0.41 24.82
C PHE A 61 -14.61 0.57 24.59
N PHE A 62 -15.19 1.74 24.88
CA PHE A 62 -16.66 1.91 24.90
C PHE A 62 -17.19 3.29 24.50
N GLY A 63 -16.31 4.18 24.05
CA GLY A 63 -16.65 5.45 23.43
C GLY A 63 -16.66 6.60 24.42
N ALA A 64 -17.59 6.61 25.37
CA ALA A 64 -17.78 7.75 26.28
C ALA A 64 -18.47 7.39 27.60
N TRP A 65 -18.39 8.31 28.56
CA TRP A 65 -19.19 8.34 29.78
C TRP A 65 -20.23 9.45 29.70
N ALA A 66 -21.43 9.17 30.19
CA ALA A 66 -22.44 10.18 30.51
C ALA A 66 -22.27 10.58 31.99
N PHE A 67 -22.02 11.87 32.23
CA PHE A 67 -22.03 12.50 33.54
C PHE A 67 -23.28 13.34 33.66
N THR A 68 -24.25 12.89 34.44
CA THR A 68 -25.46 13.67 34.74
C THR A 68 -25.28 14.36 36.08
N GLU A 69 -25.19 15.68 36.03
CA GLU A 69 -25.05 16.58 37.16
C GLU A 69 -26.41 16.76 37.82
N LEU A 70 -26.51 16.39 39.09
CA LEU A 70 -27.74 16.41 39.90
C LEU A 70 -27.55 17.39 41.06
N PRO A 71 -27.64 18.72 40.83
CA PRO A 71 -27.28 19.74 41.81
C PRO A 71 -28.31 19.94 42.94
N GLY A 72 -29.16 18.94 43.20
CA GLY A 72 -30.28 19.05 44.15
C GLY A 72 -31.41 19.97 43.69
N THR A 73 -31.43 20.32 42.40
CA THR A 73 -32.51 21.11 41.78
C THR A 73 -33.22 20.26 40.72
N PRO A 74 -34.44 20.64 40.26
CA PRO A 74 -35.11 19.95 39.17
C PRO A 74 -34.34 19.98 37.84
N GLN A 75 -33.41 20.93 37.68
CA GLN A 75 -32.57 21.01 36.50
C GLN A 75 -31.41 20.02 36.64
N GLU A 76 -31.36 19.08 35.70
CA GLU A 76 -30.25 18.17 35.49
C GLU A 76 -29.51 18.56 34.21
N TYR A 77 -28.21 18.27 34.16
CA TYR A 77 -27.39 18.49 32.96
C TYR A 77 -26.56 17.24 32.69
N THR A 78 -26.58 16.73 31.46
CA THR A 78 -25.77 15.58 31.08
C THR A 78 -24.67 15.99 30.12
N ARG A 79 -23.43 15.72 30.53
CA ARG A 79 -22.23 15.86 29.72
C ARG A 79 -21.78 14.49 29.23
N TYR A 80 -21.39 14.40 27.97
CA TYR A 80 -20.84 13.17 27.39
C TYR A 80 -19.36 13.37 27.13
N VAL A 81 -18.52 12.62 27.84
CA VAL A 81 -17.08 12.88 27.85
C VAL A 81 -16.27 11.63 27.58
N LYS A 82 -15.09 11.84 26.99
CA LYS A 82 -14.08 10.78 26.83
C LYS A 82 -13.09 10.84 28.00
N VAL A 83 -12.92 9.72 28.69
CA VAL A 83 -11.87 9.55 29.70
C VAL A 83 -10.65 8.94 29.00
N PRO A 84 -9.53 9.67 28.88
CA PRO A 84 -8.36 9.20 28.15
C PRO A 84 -7.60 8.12 28.92
N THR A 85 -6.78 7.36 28.17
CA THR A 85 -5.78 6.46 28.75
C THR A 85 -4.66 7.29 29.37
N THR A 86 -4.47 7.17 30.68
CA THR A 86 -3.46 7.93 31.45
C THR A 86 -2.48 7.01 32.15
N ALA A 87 -1.33 7.56 32.54
CA ALA A 87 -0.43 6.88 33.46
C ALA A 87 -1.15 6.59 34.80
N ALA A 88 -0.79 5.49 35.47
CA ALA A 88 -1.38 5.11 36.73
C ALA A 88 -1.19 6.23 37.79
N GLY A 89 -2.27 6.55 38.51
CA GLY A 89 -2.27 7.62 39.52
C GLY A 89 -2.43 9.04 38.97
N THR A 90 -2.69 9.20 37.66
CA THR A 90 -3.03 10.51 37.09
C THR A 90 -4.44 10.90 37.51
N THR A 91 -4.56 12.09 38.10
CA THR A 91 -5.85 12.77 38.33
C THR A 91 -6.10 13.73 37.18
N LEU A 92 -7.29 13.68 36.61
CA LEU A 92 -7.77 14.60 35.57
C LEU A 92 -8.86 15.48 36.16
N GLU A 93 -8.88 16.76 35.79
CA GLU A 93 -9.99 17.65 36.11
C GLU A 93 -11.19 17.33 35.21
N TYR A 94 -12.39 17.28 35.79
CA TYR A 94 -13.63 17.03 35.06
C TYR A 94 -13.81 18.04 33.92
N THR A 95 -13.47 19.30 34.15
CA THR A 95 -13.56 20.37 33.13
C THR A 95 -12.64 20.17 31.94
N ASP A 96 -11.55 19.42 32.11
CA ASP A 96 -10.54 19.20 31.08
C ASP A 96 -10.83 17.96 30.21
N LEU A 97 -11.85 17.18 30.58
CA LEU A 97 -12.30 16.06 29.76
C LEU A 97 -12.90 16.56 28.44
N GLU A 98 -12.68 15.80 27.36
CA GLU A 98 -13.17 16.15 26.04
C GLU A 98 -14.65 15.81 25.89
N ASP A 99 -15.46 16.79 25.49
CA ASP A 99 -16.87 16.60 25.12
C ASP A 99 -17.00 15.88 23.79
N VAL A 100 -17.89 14.89 23.74
CA VAL A 100 -18.16 14.09 22.53
C VAL A 100 -19.65 14.00 22.25
N ASN A 101 -20.01 13.89 20.97
CA ASN A 101 -21.37 13.54 20.58
C ASN A 101 -21.69 12.10 21.04
N PRO A 102 -22.77 11.84 21.77
CA PRO A 102 -23.09 10.49 22.24
C PRO A 102 -23.46 9.50 21.11
N ASN A 103 -23.91 10.02 19.96
CA ASN A 103 -24.31 9.21 18.81
C ASN A 103 -23.12 8.91 17.89
N THR A 104 -22.31 9.93 17.56
CA THR A 104 -21.20 9.79 16.61
C THR A 104 -19.86 9.48 17.28
N LEU A 105 -19.72 9.76 18.59
CA LEU A 105 -18.47 9.65 19.37
C LEU A 105 -17.35 10.58 18.91
N ILE A 106 -17.68 11.52 18.03
CA ILE A 106 -16.75 12.54 17.55
C ILE A 106 -16.71 13.66 18.60
N PRO A 107 -15.53 14.21 18.93
CA PRO A 107 -15.43 15.40 19.76
C PRO A 107 -16.33 16.52 19.26
N VAL A 108 -17.05 17.19 20.17
CA VAL A 108 -18.02 18.24 19.79
C VAL A 108 -17.31 19.38 19.03
N ALA A 109 -16.05 19.65 19.37
CA ALA A 109 -15.21 20.61 18.66
C ALA A 109 -14.98 20.27 17.17
N LEU A 110 -15.23 19.02 16.74
CA LEU A 110 -15.02 18.53 15.39
C LEU A 110 -16.32 18.23 14.64
N GLU A 111 -17.50 18.38 15.24
CA GLU A 111 -18.78 18.03 14.59
C GLU A 111 -19.05 18.75 13.27
N HIS A 112 -18.52 19.97 13.13
CA HIS A 112 -18.65 20.78 11.91
C HIS A 112 -17.35 20.85 11.10
N SER A 113 -16.34 20.08 11.50
CA SER A 113 -15.08 19.98 10.78
C SER A 113 -15.24 19.05 9.59
N GLN A 114 -14.56 19.36 8.49
CA GLN A 114 -14.44 18.41 7.38
C GLN A 114 -13.50 17.27 7.79
N LEU A 115 -13.85 16.05 7.39
CA LEU A 115 -12.96 14.91 7.56
C LEU A 115 -11.69 15.14 6.74
N LEU A 116 -10.55 14.78 7.33
CA LEU A 116 -9.29 14.77 6.60
C LEU A 116 -9.39 13.78 5.44
N GLN A 117 -9.26 14.29 4.21
CA GLN A 117 -9.20 13.45 3.03
C GLN A 117 -7.76 13.03 2.79
N VAL A 118 -7.55 11.73 2.59
CA VAL A 118 -6.24 11.14 2.32
C VAL A 118 -6.31 10.33 1.03
N ALA A 119 -5.41 10.62 0.10
CA ALA A 119 -5.22 9.85 -1.12
C ALA A 119 -3.87 9.13 -1.07
N VAL A 120 -3.85 7.88 -1.52
CA VAL A 120 -2.62 7.10 -1.66
C VAL A 120 -2.31 6.95 -3.14
N CYS A 121 -1.10 7.33 -3.53
CA CYS A 121 -0.60 7.26 -4.90
C CYS A 121 0.49 6.19 -5.02
N ALA A 122 0.69 5.68 -6.23
CA ALA A 122 1.66 4.62 -6.49
C ALA A 122 3.12 5.11 -6.44
N ASP A 123 3.36 6.38 -6.76
CA ASP A 123 4.70 6.95 -6.88
C ASP A 123 4.69 8.47 -6.64
N ALA A 124 5.89 9.05 -6.54
CA ALA A 124 6.06 10.48 -6.31
C ALA A 124 5.48 11.37 -7.43
N GLN A 125 5.48 10.90 -8.68
CA GLN A 125 5.04 11.71 -9.82
C GLN A 125 3.51 11.81 -9.87
N SER A 126 2.82 10.69 -9.68
CA SER A 126 1.36 10.63 -9.53
C SER A 126 0.90 11.37 -8.28
N ALA A 127 1.64 11.26 -7.17
CA ALA A 127 1.37 12.00 -5.94
C ALA A 127 1.42 13.52 -6.15
N LEU A 128 2.47 14.01 -6.83
CA LEU A 128 2.63 15.44 -7.13
C LEU A 128 1.50 15.97 -8.03
N ALA A 129 1.15 15.21 -9.08
CA ALA A 129 0.07 15.57 -9.98
C ALA A 129 -1.27 15.64 -9.23
N TYR A 130 -1.57 14.65 -8.38
CA TYR A 130 -2.79 14.61 -7.59
C TYR A 130 -2.84 15.75 -6.57
N SER A 131 -1.75 15.99 -5.83
CA SER A 131 -1.67 17.07 -4.84
C SER A 131 -1.86 18.45 -5.46
N THR A 132 -1.37 18.66 -6.68
CA THR A 132 -1.57 19.91 -7.42
C THR A 132 -3.04 20.12 -7.79
N ALA A 133 -3.76 19.05 -8.15
CA ALA A 133 -5.17 19.10 -8.50
C ALA A 133 -6.10 19.17 -7.27
N HIS A 134 -5.64 18.68 -6.12
CA HIS A 134 -6.42 18.53 -4.88
C HIS A 134 -5.66 19.10 -3.66
N PRO A 135 -5.58 20.44 -3.53
CA PRO A 135 -4.81 21.08 -2.45
C PRO A 135 -5.38 20.86 -1.04
N ASP A 136 -6.62 20.36 -0.95
CA ASP A 136 -7.33 20.02 0.28
C ASP A 136 -7.15 18.57 0.73
N VAL A 137 -6.40 17.76 -0.04
CA VAL A 137 -6.19 16.32 0.22
C VAL A 137 -4.73 16.06 0.61
N VAL A 138 -4.54 15.29 1.68
CA VAL A 138 -3.20 14.78 2.03
C VAL A 138 -2.87 13.62 1.10
N VAL A 139 -1.78 13.74 0.35
CA VAL A 139 -1.34 12.69 -0.58
C VAL A 139 -0.13 11.97 0.00
N ILE A 140 -0.22 10.64 0.06
CA ILE A 140 0.83 9.75 0.56
C ILE A 140 1.22 8.80 -0.56
N TYR A 141 2.51 8.46 -0.67
CA TYR A 141 2.99 7.37 -1.52
C TYR A 141 4.07 6.60 -0.76
N ASP A 142 4.25 5.33 -1.13
CA ASP A 142 5.31 4.49 -0.59
C ASP A 142 6.56 4.62 -1.46
N GLU A 143 7.61 5.21 -0.91
CA GLU A 143 8.86 5.46 -1.64
C GLU A 143 9.60 4.16 -1.98
N GLU A 144 9.54 3.14 -1.11
CA GLU A 144 10.23 1.86 -1.32
C GLU A 144 9.50 1.03 -2.39
N ALA A 145 8.16 0.94 -2.30
CA ALA A 145 7.37 0.28 -3.33
C ALA A 145 7.49 0.97 -4.70
N ALA A 146 7.56 2.31 -4.72
CA ALA A 146 7.78 3.07 -5.95
C ALA A 146 9.18 2.81 -6.55
N ALA A 147 10.21 2.70 -5.71
CA ALA A 147 11.58 2.39 -6.15
C ALA A 147 11.67 0.98 -6.77
N ASP A 148 11.05 -0.02 -6.14
CA ASP A 148 11.00 -1.39 -6.65
C ASP A 148 10.26 -1.47 -7.99
N ALA A 149 9.11 -0.80 -8.11
CA ALA A 149 8.37 -0.73 -9.37
C ALA A 149 9.21 -0.09 -10.49
N ASN A 150 9.96 0.97 -10.18
CA ASN A 150 10.85 1.62 -11.13
C ASN A 150 12.03 0.72 -11.54
N LEU A 151 12.59 -0.06 -10.61
CA LEU A 151 13.65 -1.02 -10.92
C LEU A 151 13.15 -2.12 -11.85
N VAL A 152 11.97 -2.68 -11.57
CA VAL A 152 11.33 -3.70 -12.43
C VAL A 152 11.05 -3.13 -13.82
N ALA A 153 10.53 -1.90 -13.92
CA ALA A 153 10.29 -1.23 -15.19
C ALA A 153 11.61 -1.01 -15.97
N ALA A 154 12.67 -0.56 -15.31
CA ALA A 154 13.99 -0.38 -15.91
C ALA A 154 14.57 -1.71 -16.44
N GLN A 155 14.43 -2.80 -15.67
CA GLN A 155 14.85 -4.13 -16.09
C GLN A 155 14.05 -4.64 -17.29
N ALA A 156 12.74 -4.42 -17.33
CA ALA A 156 11.88 -4.78 -18.46
C ALA A 156 12.26 -4.01 -19.73
N ILE A 157 12.54 -2.71 -19.61
CA ILE A 157 13.02 -1.89 -20.74
C ILE A 157 14.37 -2.39 -21.23
N ALA A 158 15.32 -2.68 -20.32
CA ALA A 158 16.63 -3.21 -20.68
C ALA A 158 16.52 -4.57 -21.39
N ALA A 159 15.64 -5.46 -20.93
CA ALA A 159 15.36 -6.75 -21.56
C ALA A 159 14.73 -6.60 -22.95
N SER A 160 13.83 -5.64 -23.13
CA SER A 160 13.24 -5.34 -24.44
C SER A 160 14.29 -4.82 -25.43
N GLN A 161 15.19 -3.94 -24.99
CA GLN A 161 16.27 -3.41 -25.82
C GLN A 161 17.30 -4.48 -26.21
N SER A 162 17.64 -5.39 -25.29
CA SER A 162 18.56 -6.49 -25.60
C SER A 162 17.95 -7.48 -26.59
N ALA A 163 16.67 -7.84 -26.43
CA ALA A 163 15.94 -8.67 -27.37
C ALA A 163 15.87 -8.03 -28.77
N ALA A 164 15.60 -6.71 -28.84
CA ALA A 164 15.59 -5.97 -30.10
C ALA A 164 16.98 -5.96 -30.78
N SER A 165 18.05 -5.79 -30.00
CA SER A 165 19.43 -5.81 -30.51
C SER A 165 19.83 -7.20 -31.02
N GLN A 166 19.42 -8.26 -30.33
CA GLN A 166 19.68 -9.64 -30.75
C GLN A 166 18.94 -9.98 -32.04
N ALA A 167 17.65 -9.62 -32.15
CA ALA A 167 16.89 -9.80 -33.39
C ALA A 167 17.51 -9.05 -34.58
N ALA A 168 18.04 -7.85 -34.35
CA ALA A 168 18.75 -7.08 -35.39
C ALA A 168 20.04 -7.81 -35.85
N ASN A 169 20.82 -8.33 -34.90
CA ASN A 169 22.04 -9.09 -35.20
C ASN A 169 21.74 -10.39 -35.96
N ASP A 170 20.71 -11.14 -35.56
CA ASP A 170 20.30 -12.38 -36.23
C ASP A 170 19.83 -12.13 -37.66
N THR A 171 19.12 -11.02 -37.88
CA THR A 171 18.71 -10.58 -39.22
C THR A 171 19.92 -10.24 -40.08
N GLN A 172 20.90 -9.50 -39.54
CA GLN A 172 22.13 -9.17 -40.25
C GLN A 172 22.96 -10.41 -40.59
N LEU A 173 23.11 -11.34 -39.65
CA LEU A 173 23.84 -12.60 -39.88
C LEU A 173 23.14 -13.44 -40.95
N SER A 174 21.81 -13.54 -40.90
CA SER A 174 21.02 -14.25 -41.91
C SER A 174 21.21 -13.63 -43.30
N ALA A 175 21.22 -12.31 -43.41
CA ALA A 175 21.49 -11.61 -44.67
C ALA A 175 22.91 -11.89 -45.19
N GLN A 176 23.91 -11.89 -44.32
CA GLN A 176 25.30 -12.22 -44.70
C GLN A 176 25.45 -13.68 -45.16
N LEU A 177 24.80 -14.62 -44.48
CA LEU A 177 24.79 -16.04 -44.87
C LEU A 177 24.10 -16.24 -46.23
N ALA A 178 22.98 -15.54 -46.47
CA ALA A 178 22.29 -15.57 -47.76
C ALA A 178 23.15 -14.98 -48.89
N ALA A 179 23.90 -13.90 -48.63
CA ALA A 179 24.84 -13.34 -49.60
C ALA A 179 25.96 -14.34 -49.94
N LYS A 180 26.58 -14.95 -48.92
CA LYS A 180 27.63 -15.97 -49.12
C LYS A 180 27.13 -17.23 -49.84
N SER A 181 25.91 -17.67 -49.56
CA SER A 181 25.35 -18.84 -50.26
C SER A 181 25.11 -18.53 -51.74
N LEU A 182 24.67 -17.32 -52.09
CA LEU A 182 24.56 -16.87 -53.47
C LEU A 182 25.92 -16.84 -54.18
N GLU A 183 26.95 -16.30 -53.53
CA GLU A 183 28.33 -16.33 -54.05
C GLU A 183 28.81 -17.77 -54.29
N SER A 184 28.54 -18.68 -53.36
CA SER A 184 28.90 -20.09 -53.50
C SER A 184 28.19 -20.76 -54.68
N VAL A 185 26.89 -20.54 -54.85
CA VAL A 185 26.12 -21.04 -56.01
C VAL A 185 26.69 -20.52 -57.33
N GLN A 186 27.06 -19.23 -57.39
CA GLN A 186 27.69 -18.65 -58.57
C GLN A 186 29.06 -19.29 -58.87
N SER A 187 29.86 -19.58 -57.85
CA SER A 187 31.16 -20.25 -58.00
C SER A 187 31.03 -21.68 -58.54
N VAL A 188 30.06 -22.45 -58.04
CA VAL A 188 29.76 -23.81 -58.53
C VAL A 188 29.29 -23.77 -59.98
N LYS A 189 28.43 -22.80 -60.32
CA LYS A 189 27.98 -22.61 -61.71
C LYS A 189 29.16 -22.33 -62.64
N ALA A 190 30.07 -21.43 -62.25
CA ALA A 190 31.24 -21.10 -63.06
C ALA A 190 32.15 -22.33 -63.28
N ALA A 191 32.40 -23.13 -62.25
CA ALA A 191 33.19 -24.37 -62.36
C ALA A 191 32.52 -25.42 -63.25
N MET A 192 31.19 -25.52 -63.21
CA MET A 192 30.43 -26.42 -64.07
C MET A 192 30.45 -26.00 -65.54
N ASP A 193 30.34 -24.69 -65.80
CA ASP A 193 30.50 -24.12 -67.14
C ASP A 193 31.92 -24.37 -67.68
N GLU A 194 32.96 -24.25 -66.83
CA GLU A 194 34.36 -24.56 -67.17
C GLU A 194 34.56 -26.05 -67.54
N LEU A 195 34.00 -26.97 -66.74
CA LEU A 195 34.06 -28.42 -67.02
C LEU A 195 33.39 -28.78 -68.35
N ALA A 196 32.26 -28.14 -68.67
CA ALA A 196 31.54 -28.35 -69.93
C ALA A 196 32.34 -27.87 -71.16
N SER A 197 33.25 -26.92 -70.99
CA SER A 197 34.18 -26.46 -72.04
C SER A 197 35.44 -27.34 -72.23
N THR A 198 35.63 -28.40 -71.43
CA THR A 198 36.74 -29.36 -71.60
C THR A 198 36.37 -30.46 -72.61
N PRO A 199 37.10 -30.65 -73.74
CA PRO A 199 36.76 -31.68 -74.73
C PRO A 199 37.05 -33.12 -74.23
N PRO A 200 36.34 -34.15 -74.73
CA PRO A 200 36.58 -35.53 -74.29
C PRO A 200 37.94 -36.03 -74.78
N ALA A 201 38.72 -36.64 -73.88
CA ALA A 201 39.85 -37.47 -74.27
C ALA A 201 39.32 -38.72 -74.99
N VAL A 202 39.49 -38.78 -76.31
CA VAL A 202 39.11 -39.93 -77.15
C VAL A 202 40.05 -41.10 -76.86
N SER A 203 39.46 -42.24 -76.51
CA SER A 203 40.10 -43.56 -76.51
C SER A 203 39.90 -44.22 -77.89
N GLY A 204 40.98 -44.75 -78.48
CA GLY A 204 40.90 -45.78 -79.50
C GLY A 204 41.92 -45.69 -80.63
N ASP A 205 42.87 -46.64 -80.65
CA ASP A 205 43.27 -47.29 -81.91
C ASP A 205 43.54 -48.78 -81.64
N VAL A 206 42.65 -49.62 -82.18
CA VAL A 206 42.83 -51.06 -82.35
C VAL A 206 43.30 -51.26 -83.79
N GLN A 207 44.53 -51.73 -84.00
CA GLN A 207 44.97 -52.27 -85.29
C GLN A 207 45.18 -53.79 -85.17
N SER A 208 44.51 -54.55 -86.04
CA SER A 208 44.63 -56.01 -86.13
C SER A 208 45.52 -56.44 -87.30
N ALA A 209 46.13 -57.62 -87.09
CA ALA A 209 46.50 -58.67 -88.05
C ALA A 209 47.89 -58.63 -88.74
N GLY A 210 48.73 -59.57 -88.31
CA GLY A 210 49.78 -60.23 -89.10
C GLY A 210 49.99 -61.65 -88.55
N VAL A 211 49.74 -62.67 -89.37
CA VAL A 211 49.85 -64.11 -89.05
C VAL A 211 51.27 -64.63 -89.30
N ALA A 212 51.62 -65.72 -88.59
CA ALA A 212 52.70 -66.70 -88.76
C ALA A 212 53.80 -66.60 -87.69
N ASP A 213 54.36 -67.66 -87.13
CA ASP A 213 54.16 -69.13 -87.10
C ASP A 213 55.20 -69.65 -86.08
N GLN A 214 54.98 -70.84 -85.54
CA GLN A 214 55.93 -71.72 -84.82
C GLN A 214 56.34 -71.39 -83.37
N THR A 215 56.64 -72.34 -82.47
CA THR A 215 56.36 -73.77 -82.22
C THR A 215 57.04 -74.02 -80.86
N VAL A 216 56.33 -74.62 -79.90
CA VAL A 216 56.77 -75.54 -78.81
C VAL A 216 58.03 -75.24 -77.97
N GLY A 217 57.88 -75.38 -76.65
CA GLY A 217 58.95 -75.87 -75.77
C GLY A 217 58.77 -75.51 -74.31
N GLU A 218 58.17 -76.45 -73.56
CA GLU A 218 58.13 -76.67 -72.09
C GLU A 218 58.45 -75.52 -71.11
#